data_AF-A0A6V8NHU6-F1
#
_entry.id   AF-A0A6V8NHU6-F1
#
_cell.length_a   1.000
_cell.length_b   1.000
_cell.length_c   1.000
_cell.angle_alpha   90.00
_cell.angle_beta   90.00
_cell.angle_gamma   90.00
#
_symmetry.space_group_name_H-M   'P 1'
#
loop_
_entity.id
_entity.type
_entity.pdbx_description
1 polymer ?
#
loop_
_entity_poly.entity_id
_entity_poly.type
_entity_poly.pdbx_seq_one_letter_code
_entity_poly.pdbx_strand_id
1 'polypeptide(L)'
;MQKKTVEDIFYAIRKASLGLDGITISGGEPFEQAEALLRLVRLIKEHTSLDIMVYSGYTIEDLNEQGESASKLLSLIDILIDGRFEEENSNKKLWRGSDNQRFHILSERAKKYARYAEEEYRGQRELHFEMSEGNSFKIIGIPNRGFMRDLKKQCRGLGLTLTQP
;
A
#
# COMPACT_ATOMS: atom_id res chain seq x y z
N MET A 1 -1.97 -17.87 -13.22
CA MET A 1 -2.80 -16.83 -12.56
C MET A 1 -3.80 -16.31 -13.57
N GLN A 2 -5.11 -16.33 -13.28
CA GLN A 2 -6.15 -15.90 -14.23
C GLN A 2 -6.10 -14.37 -14.38
N LYS A 3 -6.03 -13.86 -15.63
CA LYS A 3 -6.09 -12.42 -15.90
C LYS A 3 -7.49 -11.90 -15.55
N LYS A 4 -7.59 -10.85 -14.75
CA LYS A 4 -8.84 -10.14 -14.44
C LYS A 4 -8.96 -8.89 -15.31
N THR A 5 -10.17 -8.59 -15.74
CA THR A 5 -10.49 -7.33 -16.44
C THR A 5 -10.70 -6.19 -15.44
N VAL A 6 -10.75 -4.95 -15.93
CA VAL A 6 -11.06 -3.76 -15.12
C VAL A 6 -12.45 -3.89 -14.51
N GLU A 7 -13.40 -4.43 -15.26
CA GLU A 7 -14.78 -4.66 -14.86
C GLU A 7 -14.88 -5.68 -13.72
N ASP A 8 -14.12 -6.78 -13.81
CA ASP A 8 -14.08 -7.79 -12.75
C ASP A 8 -13.61 -7.18 -11.42
N ILE A 9 -12.58 -6.33 -11.49
CA ILE A 9 -12.03 -5.64 -10.31
C ILE A 9 -13.05 -4.62 -9.77
N PHE A 10 -13.65 -3.81 -10.65
CA PHE A 10 -14.65 -2.83 -10.25
C PHE A 10 -15.85 -3.48 -9.56
N TYR A 11 -16.38 -4.58 -10.10
CA TYR A 11 -17.51 -5.29 -9.48
C TYR A 11 -17.15 -5.84 -8.10
N ALA A 12 -15.93 -6.35 -7.93
CA ALA A 12 -15.43 -6.78 -6.63
C ALA A 12 -15.35 -5.62 -5.63
N ILE A 13 -14.83 -4.46 -6.05
CA ILE A 13 -14.77 -3.25 -5.22
C ILE A 13 -16.17 -2.80 -4.83
N ARG A 14 -17.09 -2.68 -5.79
CA ARG A 14 -18.47 -2.25 -5.55
C ARG A 14 -19.21 -3.18 -4.59
N LYS A 15 -18.97 -4.49 -4.66
CA LYS A 15 -19.57 -5.45 -3.73
C LYS A 15 -19.03 -5.27 -2.30
N ALA A 16 -17.76 -4.90 -2.17
CA ALA A 16 -17.10 -4.71 -0.88
C ALA A 16 -17.25 -3.29 -0.31
N SER A 17 -17.73 -2.31 -1.10
CA SER A 17 -17.65 -0.88 -0.73
C SER A 17 -18.64 -0.44 0.35
N LEU A 18 -19.59 -1.29 0.74
CA LEU A 18 -20.59 -0.92 1.76
C LEU A 18 -19.91 -0.69 3.11
N GLY A 19 -19.98 0.55 3.60
CA GLY A 19 -19.39 0.95 4.89
C GLY A 19 -17.89 1.26 4.84
N LEU A 20 -17.28 1.31 3.65
CA LEU A 20 -15.90 1.75 3.48
C LEU A 20 -15.84 3.24 3.15
N ASP A 21 -14.87 3.94 3.73
CA ASP A 21 -14.61 5.36 3.43
C ASP A 21 -13.81 5.55 2.13
N GLY A 22 -13.01 4.55 1.75
CA GLY A 22 -12.12 4.64 0.62
C GLY A 22 -11.44 3.33 0.27
N ILE A 23 -10.60 3.39 -0.76
CA ILE A 23 -9.76 2.30 -1.24
C ILE A 23 -8.31 2.75 -1.30
N THR A 24 -7.40 1.80 -1.11
CA THR A 24 -5.97 1.99 -1.35
C THR A 24 -5.54 1.11 -2.51
N ILE A 25 -4.85 1.70 -3.48
CA ILE A 25 -4.23 1.01 -4.61
C ILE A 25 -2.72 0.97 -4.34
N SER A 26 -2.17 -0.24 -4.25
CA SER A 26 -0.77 -0.49 -3.91
C SER A 26 -0.27 -1.79 -4.54
N GLY A 27 1.05 -1.98 -4.55
CA GLY A 27 1.71 -3.14 -5.16
C GLY A 27 2.07 -2.90 -6.62
N GLY A 28 3.05 -3.62 -7.16
CA GLY A 28 3.66 -3.26 -8.44
C GLY A 28 4.01 -1.77 -8.51
N GLU A 29 4.05 -1.21 -9.72
CA GLU A 29 3.98 0.23 -9.91
C GLU A 29 2.64 0.56 -10.58
N PRO A 30 1.66 1.17 -9.86
CA PRO A 30 0.32 1.42 -10.41
C PRO A 30 0.32 2.24 -11.70
N PHE A 31 1.25 3.20 -11.85
CA PHE A 31 1.31 4.06 -13.01
C PHE A 31 1.90 3.39 -14.27
N GLU A 32 2.54 2.21 -14.16
CA GLU A 32 2.92 1.42 -15.35
C GLU A 32 1.71 0.90 -16.14
N GLN A 33 0.52 0.87 -15.52
CA GLN A 33 -0.74 0.50 -16.16
C GLN A 33 -1.76 1.65 -16.11
N ALA A 34 -1.27 2.90 -16.22
CA ALA A 34 -2.07 4.12 -16.02
C ALA A 34 -3.38 4.15 -16.81
N GLU A 35 -3.43 3.64 -18.05
CA GLU A 35 -4.67 3.63 -18.85
C GLU A 35 -5.76 2.73 -18.24
N ALA A 36 -5.39 1.49 -17.90
CA ALA A 36 -6.32 0.55 -17.27
C ALA A 36 -6.75 1.04 -15.87
N LEU A 37 -5.80 1.62 -15.12
CA LEU A 37 -6.06 2.16 -13.80
C LEU A 37 -6.96 3.41 -13.86
N LEU A 38 -6.74 4.30 -14.82
CA LEU A 38 -7.60 5.45 -15.09
C LEU A 38 -9.04 5.02 -15.37
N ARG A 39 -9.22 3.96 -16.17
CA ARG A 39 -10.54 3.39 -16.45
C ARG A 39 -11.21 2.87 -15.18
N LEU A 40 -10.48 2.14 -14.34
CA LEU A 40 -10.97 1.64 -13.05
C LEU A 40 -11.38 2.78 -12.11
N VAL A 41 -10.52 3.78 -11.95
CA VAL A 41 -10.77 4.95 -11.09
C VAL A 41 -12.01 5.72 -11.53
N ARG A 42 -12.22 5.91 -12.84
CA ARG A 42 -13.44 6.53 -13.37
C ARG A 42 -14.71 5.77 -12.94
N LEU A 43 -14.73 4.45 -13.11
CA LEU A 43 -15.87 3.62 -12.70
C LEU A 43 -16.13 3.73 -11.19
N ILE A 44 -15.07 3.74 -10.38
CA ILE A 44 -15.20 3.88 -8.93
C ILE A 44 -15.81 5.24 -8.56
N LYS A 45 -15.35 6.34 -9.16
CA LYS A 45 -15.89 7.68 -8.87
C LYS A 45 -17.31 7.88 -9.38
N GLU A 46 -17.67 7.24 -10.50
CA GLU A 46 -19.02 7.35 -11.08
C GLU A 46 -20.06 6.59 -10.24
N HIS A 47 -19.68 5.48 -9.62
CA HIS A 47 -20.62 4.56 -8.99
C HIS A 47 -20.49 4.46 -7.46
N THR A 48 -19.51 5.12 -6.85
CA THR A 48 -19.27 5.07 -5.41
C THR A 48 -18.83 6.43 -4.87
N SER A 49 -18.91 6.60 -3.56
CA SER A 49 -18.40 7.79 -2.86
C SER A 49 -16.98 7.58 -2.29
N LEU A 50 -16.30 6.49 -2.66
CA LEU A 50 -15.02 6.10 -2.07
C LEU A 50 -13.94 7.16 -2.36
N ASP A 51 -13.15 7.46 -1.33
CA ASP A 51 -11.87 8.16 -1.49
C ASP A 51 -10.81 7.18 -2.03
N ILE A 52 -9.91 7.66 -2.88
CA ILE A 52 -8.93 6.82 -3.59
C ILE A 52 -7.52 7.27 -3.20
N MET A 53 -6.80 6.41 -2.49
CA MET A 53 -5.38 6.56 -2.18
C MET A 53 -4.54 5.67 -3.11
N VAL A 54 -3.44 6.20 -3.62
CA VAL A 54 -2.48 5.43 -4.45
C VAL A 54 -1.07 5.55 -3.87
N TYR A 55 -0.36 4.42 -3.77
CA TYR A 55 1.08 4.40 -3.52
C TYR A 55 1.83 4.25 -4.84
N SER A 56 2.85 5.06 -5.09
CA SER A 56 3.73 4.96 -6.25
C SER A 56 5.20 5.08 -5.84
N GLY A 57 6.07 4.34 -6.51
CA GLY A 57 7.51 4.51 -6.40
C GLY A 57 8.05 5.70 -7.18
N TYR A 58 7.25 6.27 -8.08
CA TYR A 58 7.55 7.53 -8.77
C TYR A 58 7.17 8.73 -7.91
N THR A 59 7.82 9.86 -8.17
CA THR A 59 7.46 11.15 -7.58
C THR A 59 6.29 11.78 -8.33
N ILE A 60 5.52 12.67 -7.68
CA ILE A 60 4.45 13.41 -8.38
C ILE A 60 4.99 14.21 -9.57
N GLU A 61 6.24 14.67 -9.51
CA GLU A 61 6.92 15.35 -10.61
C GLU A 61 7.16 14.36 -11.77
N ASP A 62 7.72 13.17 -11.51
CA ASP A 62 7.90 12.12 -12.53
C ASP A 62 6.56 11.75 -13.19
N LEU A 63 5.50 11.62 -12.38
CA LEU A 63 4.17 11.21 -12.85
C LEU A 63 3.51 12.27 -13.75
N ASN A 64 3.77 13.56 -13.51
CA ASN A 64 3.28 14.62 -14.39
C ASN A 64 3.98 14.59 -15.77
N GLU A 65 5.20 14.06 -15.84
CA GLU A 65 5.98 13.93 -17.08
C GLU A 65 5.70 12.62 -17.85
N GLN A 66 5.09 11.61 -17.21
CA GLN A 66 4.80 10.29 -17.81
C GLN A 66 3.70 10.28 -18.89
N GLY A 67 2.99 11.39 -19.09
CA GLY A 67 2.01 11.57 -20.16
C GLY A 67 0.56 11.68 -19.70
N GLU A 68 -0.34 11.72 -20.67
CA GLU A 68 -1.72 12.18 -20.45
C GLU A 68 -2.52 11.27 -19.51
N SER A 69 -2.35 9.95 -19.61
CA SER A 69 -3.06 9.00 -18.74
C SER A 69 -2.66 9.13 -17.27
N ALA A 70 -1.37 9.35 -16.98
CA ALA A 70 -0.88 9.56 -15.62
C ALA A 70 -1.40 10.87 -15.03
N SER A 71 -1.34 11.97 -15.80
CA SER A 71 -1.89 13.27 -15.40
C SER A 71 -3.41 13.22 -15.16
N LYS A 72 -4.16 12.56 -16.05
CA LYS A 72 -5.61 12.33 -15.87
C LYS A 72 -5.91 11.48 -14.63
N LEU A 73 -5.07 10.48 -14.34
CA LEU A 73 -5.23 9.65 -13.15
C LEU A 73 -4.97 10.47 -11.88
N LEU A 74 -3.90 11.27 -11.84
CA LEU A 74 -3.57 12.17 -10.72
C LEU A 74 -4.72 13.13 -10.40
N SER A 75 -5.40 13.66 -11.41
CA SER A 75 -6.54 14.58 -11.20
C SER A 75 -7.81 13.90 -10.67
N LEU A 76 -7.88 12.57 -10.67
CA LEU A 76 -9.04 11.82 -10.21
C LEU A 76 -8.86 11.17 -8.85
N ILE A 77 -7.63 10.87 -8.43
CA ILE A 77 -7.36 10.30 -7.11
C ILE A 77 -7.38 11.37 -6.01
N ASP A 78 -7.45 10.94 -4.76
CA ASP A 78 -7.65 11.82 -3.62
C ASP A 78 -6.39 12.02 -2.80
N ILE A 79 -5.60 10.95 -2.67
CA ILE A 79 -4.33 10.94 -1.95
C ILE A 79 -3.29 10.21 -2.80
N LEU A 80 -2.09 10.78 -2.88
CA LEU A 80 -0.91 10.10 -3.42
C LEU A 80 0.15 9.98 -2.32
N ILE A 81 0.65 8.77 -2.12
CA ILE A 81 1.90 8.52 -1.41
C ILE A 81 2.95 8.23 -2.46
N ASP A 82 3.91 9.14 -2.62
CA ASP A 82 4.91 9.05 -3.68
C ASP A 82 6.30 8.70 -3.13
N GLY A 83 7.20 8.25 -4.01
CA GLY A 83 8.56 7.86 -3.67
C GLY A 83 8.75 6.38 -3.37
N ARG A 84 9.91 5.84 -3.78
CA ARG A 84 10.28 4.43 -3.58
C ARG A 84 10.38 4.10 -2.10
N PHE A 85 9.98 2.89 -1.73
CA PHE A 85 10.21 2.41 -0.37
C PHE A 85 11.69 2.14 -0.15
N GLU A 86 12.26 2.78 0.86
CA GLU A 86 13.66 2.65 1.26
C GLU A 86 13.74 2.06 2.67
N GLU A 87 14.11 0.78 2.78
CA GLU A 87 14.16 0.07 4.07
C GLU A 87 15.11 0.74 5.07
N GLU A 88 16.21 1.32 4.59
CA GLU A 88 17.18 2.02 5.44
C GLU A 88 16.58 3.27 6.08
N ASN A 89 15.66 3.92 5.38
CA ASN A 89 14.93 5.13 5.75
C ASN A 89 13.53 4.83 6.27
N SER A 90 13.30 3.62 6.81
CA SER A 90 12.01 3.23 7.39
C SER A 90 11.55 4.22 8.47
N ASN A 91 10.28 4.59 8.48
CA ASN A 91 9.76 5.52 9.48
C ASN A 91 8.56 4.97 10.26
N LYS A 92 8.08 5.76 11.21
CA LYS A 92 6.94 5.41 12.07
C LYS A 92 5.62 6.01 11.59
N LYS A 93 5.61 6.73 10.46
CA LYS A 93 4.41 7.40 9.98
C LYS A 93 3.37 6.37 9.56
N LEU A 94 2.10 6.69 9.80
CA LEU A 94 1.01 5.73 9.64
C LEU A 94 0.86 5.24 8.19
N TRP A 95 1.05 6.15 7.23
CA TRP A 95 0.81 5.91 5.79
C TRP A 95 2.05 6.11 4.92
N ARG A 96 3.23 6.20 5.53
CA ARG A 96 4.51 6.23 4.80
C ARG A 96 5.38 5.11 5.34
N GLY A 97 5.95 4.32 4.45
CA GLY A 97 6.88 3.26 4.82
C GLY A 97 8.29 3.78 5.07
N SER A 98 8.69 4.84 4.36
CA SER A 98 10.03 5.45 4.47
C SER A 98 9.98 6.98 4.40
N ASP A 99 11.02 7.63 4.94
CA ASP A 99 11.07 9.10 5.12
C ASP A 99 11.14 9.90 3.82
N ASN A 100 11.69 9.30 2.77
CA ASN A 100 11.71 9.88 1.42
C ASN A 100 10.31 9.94 0.78
N GLN A 101 9.33 9.20 1.30
CA GLN A 101 7.98 9.22 0.76
C GLN A 101 7.22 10.48 1.20
N ARG A 102 6.41 11.04 0.31
CA ARG A 102 5.62 12.24 0.60
C ARG A 102 4.13 11.96 0.53
N PHE A 103 3.38 12.66 1.38
CA PHE A 103 1.93 12.57 1.47
C PHE A 103 1.31 13.76 0.73
N HIS A 104 0.56 13.49 -0.34
CA HIS A 104 -0.10 14.53 -1.15
C HIS A 104 -1.62 14.42 -1.03
N ILE A 105 -2.27 15.54 -0.72
CA ILE A 105 -3.73 15.68 -0.80
C ILE A 105 -4.05 16.31 -2.15
N LEU A 106 -4.76 15.57 -2.99
CA LEU A 106 -5.04 15.95 -4.38
C LEU A 106 -6.49 16.39 -4.60
N SER A 107 -7.37 16.18 -3.61
CA SER A 107 -8.77 16.61 -3.67
C SER A 107 -9.24 17.31 -2.41
N GLU A 108 -10.24 18.18 -2.55
CA GLU A 108 -10.85 18.92 -1.43
C GLU A 108 -11.41 17.99 -0.35
N ARG A 109 -12.09 16.90 -0.75
CA ARG A 109 -12.67 15.93 0.19
C ARG A 109 -11.62 15.19 1.01
N ALA A 110 -10.39 15.07 0.49
CA ALA A 110 -9.30 14.41 1.18
C ALA A 110 -8.61 15.27 2.24
N LYS A 111 -8.93 16.56 2.36
CA LYS A 111 -8.39 17.44 3.42
C LYS A 111 -8.65 16.89 4.83
N LYS A 112 -9.74 16.14 5.03
CA LYS A 112 -10.04 15.46 6.30
C LYS A 112 -8.94 14.47 6.74
N TYR A 113 -8.10 14.03 5.81
CA TYR A 113 -6.99 13.11 6.08
C TYR A 113 -5.66 13.79 6.38
N ALA A 114 -5.57 15.12 6.34
CA ALA A 114 -4.31 15.85 6.51
C ALA A 114 -3.57 15.51 7.82
N ARG A 115 -4.31 15.19 8.89
CA ARG A 115 -3.71 14.78 10.17
C ARG A 115 -2.83 13.53 10.06
N TYR A 116 -3.13 12.64 9.11
CA TYR A 116 -2.42 11.37 8.93
C TYR A 116 -1.07 11.52 8.23
N ALA A 117 -0.79 12.67 7.62
CA ALA A 117 0.52 12.95 7.00
C ALA A 117 1.67 12.83 8.01
N GLU A 118 1.40 13.23 9.26
CA GLU A 118 2.38 13.26 10.35
C GLU A 118 2.05 12.30 11.49
N GLU A 119 0.87 11.67 11.49
CA GLU A 119 0.48 10.69 12.50
C GLU A 119 1.44 9.50 12.48
N GLU A 120 1.94 9.14 13.67
CA GLU A 120 2.76 7.97 13.85
C GLU A 120 1.92 6.77 14.25
N TYR A 121 2.29 5.59 13.79
CA TYR A 121 1.71 4.34 14.23
C TYR A 121 2.06 4.12 15.72
N ARG A 122 1.04 4.16 16.58
CA ARG A 122 1.18 3.99 18.05
C ARG A 122 0.83 2.59 18.57
N GLY A 123 0.46 1.68 17.68
CA GLY A 123 0.08 0.31 18.05
C GLY A 123 1.27 -0.60 18.36
N GLN A 124 1.04 -1.64 19.15
CA GLN A 124 1.91 -2.81 19.15
C GLN A 124 1.61 -3.60 17.87
N ARG A 125 2.64 -3.92 17.08
CA ARG A 125 2.48 -4.74 15.88
C ARG A 125 2.26 -6.18 16.34
N GLU A 126 1.03 -6.67 16.22
CA GLU A 126 0.71 -8.07 16.50
C GLU A 126 1.24 -8.96 15.37
N LEU A 127 2.01 -9.98 15.75
CA LEU A 127 2.48 -11.02 14.84
C LEU A 127 1.68 -12.29 15.12
N HIS A 128 0.97 -12.76 14.10
CA HIS A 128 0.27 -14.03 14.16
C HIS A 128 1.20 -15.13 13.63
N PHE A 129 1.37 -16.19 14.41
CA PHE A 129 2.14 -17.36 14.02
C PHE A 129 1.18 -18.51 13.74
N GLU A 130 1.24 -19.03 12.52
CA GLU A 130 0.48 -20.21 12.11
C GLU A 130 1.46 -21.37 11.91
N MET A 131 1.31 -22.44 12.69
CA MET A 131 2.09 -23.66 12.50
C MET A 131 1.49 -24.45 11.36
N SER A 132 2.32 -24.82 10.38
CA SER A 132 1.95 -25.74 9.30
C SER A 132 2.47 -27.14 9.62
N GLU A 133 2.08 -28.16 8.85
CA GLU A 133 2.60 -29.52 9.07
C GLU A 133 4.14 -29.55 8.99
N GLY A 134 4.75 -30.32 9.90
CA GLY A 134 6.20 -30.46 10.01
C GLY A 134 6.90 -29.29 10.72
N ASN A 135 8.06 -28.87 10.19
CA ASN A 135 8.93 -27.86 10.78
C ASN A 135 8.74 -26.47 10.15
N SER A 136 7.55 -26.18 9.64
CA SER A 136 7.25 -24.92 8.94
C SER A 136 6.23 -24.10 9.72
N PHE A 137 6.40 -22.79 9.69
CA PHE A 137 5.45 -21.86 10.25
C PHE A 137 5.37 -20.62 9.37
N LYS A 138 4.22 -19.96 9.42
CA LYS A 138 3.95 -18.71 8.73
C LYS A 138 3.83 -17.60 9.76
N ILE A 139 4.56 -16.52 9.53
CA ILE A 139 4.38 -15.28 10.28
C ILE A 139 3.48 -14.37 9.45
N ILE A 140 2.40 -13.88 10.05
CA ILE A 140 1.49 -12.90 9.46
C ILE A 140 1.59 -11.61 10.27
N GLY A 141 1.82 -10.49 9.57
CA GLY A 141 2.09 -9.18 10.16
C GLY A 141 3.47 -8.65 9.75
N ILE A 142 3.69 -7.35 9.97
CA ILE A 142 4.95 -6.67 9.62
C ILE A 142 5.77 -6.50 10.90
N PRO A 143 6.82 -7.29 11.14
CA PRO A 143 7.59 -7.18 12.37
C PRO A 143 8.38 -5.86 12.44
N ASN A 144 8.82 -5.49 13.64
CA ASN A 144 9.73 -4.36 13.81
C ASN A 144 11.09 -4.62 13.15
N ARG A 145 11.80 -3.55 12.80
CA ARG A 145 13.14 -3.64 12.20
C ARG A 145 14.07 -4.45 13.11
N GLY A 146 14.85 -5.34 12.52
CA GLY A 146 15.75 -6.23 13.25
C GLY A 146 15.11 -7.47 13.86
N PHE A 147 13.77 -7.55 13.97
CA PHE A 147 13.08 -8.70 14.55
C PHE A 147 13.51 -10.03 13.91
N MET A 148 13.50 -10.15 12.58
CA MET A 148 13.88 -11.41 11.91
C MET A 148 15.36 -11.75 12.13
N ARG A 149 16.23 -10.75 12.22
CA ARG A 149 17.66 -10.95 12.52
C ARG A 149 17.83 -11.47 13.94
N ASP A 150 17.15 -10.84 14.90
CA ASP A 150 17.25 -11.18 16.31
C ASP A 150 16.60 -12.53 16.60
N LEU A 151 15.46 -12.83 15.96
CA LEU A 151 14.82 -14.14 15.96
C LEU A 151 15.76 -15.22 15.40
N LYS A 152 16.36 -15.00 14.22
CA LYS A 152 17.36 -15.92 13.62
C LYS A 152 18.58 -16.11 14.54
N LYS A 153 18.98 -15.08 15.29
CA LYS A 153 20.08 -15.17 16.26
C LYS A 153 19.69 -16.01 17.49
N GLN A 154 18.49 -15.80 18.03
CA GLN A 154 17.98 -16.56 19.17
C GLN A 154 17.76 -18.04 18.82
N CYS A 155 17.15 -18.34 17.66
CA CYS A 155 16.98 -19.72 17.20
C CYS A 155 18.33 -20.44 17.07
N ARG A 156 19.36 -19.79 16.52
CA ARG A 156 20.71 -20.38 16.44
C ARG A 156 21.29 -20.71 17.81
N GLY A 157 21.05 -19.87 18.82
CA GLY A 157 21.44 -20.15 20.20
C GLY A 157 20.74 -21.37 20.80
N LEU A 158 19.57 -21.75 20.27
CA LEU A 158 18.82 -22.95 20.64
C LEU A 158 19.11 -24.16 19.72
N GLY A 159 20.08 -24.06 18.81
CA GLY A 159 20.39 -25.12 17.84
C GLY A 159 19.41 -25.21 16.67
N LEU A 160 18.52 -24.22 16.49
CA LEU A 160 17.53 -24.15 15.41
C LEU A 160 18.00 -23.22 14.29
N THR A 161 17.78 -23.60 13.03
CA THR A 161 18.07 -22.75 11.86
C THR A 161 16.76 -22.41 11.14
N LEU A 162 16.46 -21.11 11.03
CA LEU A 162 15.32 -20.61 10.26
C LEU A 162 15.73 -20.35 8.81
N THR A 163 15.15 -21.10 7.88
CA THR A 163 15.29 -20.89 6.44
C THR A 163 14.05 -20.18 5.89
N GLN A 164 14.24 -19.39 4.83
CA GLN A 164 13.13 -18.92 3.98
C GLN A 164 13.16 -19.77 2.71
N PRO A 165 12.01 -20.15 2.16
CA PRO A 165 11.94 -20.83 0.86
C PRO A 165 12.50 -19.96 -0.26
#